data_AF-A0A7D9EWW8-F1
#
_entry.id   AF-A0A7D9EWW8-F1
#
_cell.length_a   1.000
_cell.length_b   1.000
_cell.length_c   1.000
_cell.angle_alpha   90.00
_cell.angle_beta   90.00
_cell.angle_gamma   90.00
#
_symmetry.space_group_name_H-M   'P 1'
#
loop_
_entity.id
_entity.type
_entity.pdbx_description
1 polymer ?
#
loop_
_entity_poly.entity_id
_entity_poly.type
_entity_poly.pdbx_seq_one_letter_code
_entity_poly.pdbx_strand_id
1 'polypeptide(L)'
;MAWIDYRKAYDMVPHSWIVECMSMFKIAADVRTFVEGSMENWKTELTSSGESLGNVNIRRGIFQGDSLSPLIFVMCMIPLSLILRKEKVGYEFPGKELKINHLLFMDDLKMFGKNKQQIDSLVKTVNIVSKGIGMEFGIKKCGMLVMKRGKIVECNGIQLPDEETIKSVEEDGYNFLGILELDKIMEGEMKRKFVKEYGRRLRLVLKSKLNGRNKIMSMNTWAVALLRYGAGVLNWTKDEIAAMDRKTRKLMTLYGALHPRSDIHRLYLLREKGGRVAKTGVIETERCETKENFKKKAVEELEKAWIDKKMYGQYNRDLGKEVDRKNTWWWLKKGDLKPETEALLCAAQEQALRTNYVKFHIDRTVESPLCRLCGEKGEHITHLISECKKLAQKEYKRRHDNVARIVHWKLCGLYQLEKAENVVLKKEKECKIIDIAVPWDCRIDIKETEKVEKIHNMISLSISVKVQQKIDEKIGVVYSNYVKVFTSWKPYTMILQFVFLSGDVIFQRYLDQTCY
;
A
#
# COMPACT_ATOMS: atom_id res chain seq x y z
N MET A 1 18.49 -28.86 -12.16
CA MET A 1 18.70 -27.43 -11.92
C MET A 1 19.79 -27.28 -10.86
N ALA A 2 20.46 -26.13 -10.85
CA ALA A 2 21.34 -25.74 -9.75
C ALA A 2 21.13 -24.25 -9.47
N TRP A 3 21.25 -23.85 -8.21
CA TRP A 3 21.17 -22.47 -7.77
C TRP A 3 22.49 -22.11 -7.09
N ILE A 4 23.04 -20.97 -7.47
CA ILE A 4 24.30 -20.42 -6.98
C ILE A 4 24.01 -19.06 -6.37
N ASP A 5 24.44 -18.88 -5.13
CA ASP A 5 24.44 -17.61 -4.39
C ASP A 5 25.90 -17.25 -4.09
N TYR A 6 26.26 -15.98 -4.27
CA TYR A 6 27.62 -15.51 -4.03
C TYR A 6 27.77 -15.00 -2.60
N ARG A 7 28.90 -15.33 -1.96
CA ARG A 7 29.19 -14.85 -0.60
C ARG A 7 29.47 -13.36 -0.65
N LYS A 8 28.59 -12.54 -0.06
CA LYS A 8 28.73 -11.07 0.00
C LYS A 8 29.03 -10.48 -1.38
N ALA A 9 28.17 -10.75 -2.35
CA ALA A 9 28.42 -10.49 -3.77
C ALA A 9 28.97 -9.08 -4.08
N TYR A 10 28.34 -8.04 -3.51
CA TYR A 10 28.77 -6.65 -3.71
C TYR A 10 30.15 -6.37 -3.10
N ASP A 11 30.46 -6.95 -1.95
CA ASP A 11 31.70 -6.70 -1.21
C ASP A 11 32.89 -7.45 -1.83
N MET A 12 32.63 -8.49 -2.64
CA MET A 12 33.66 -9.35 -3.22
C MET A 12 34.19 -8.87 -4.57
N VAL A 13 33.49 -7.98 -5.27
CA VAL A 13 33.91 -7.54 -6.62
C VAL A 13 35.24 -6.79 -6.56
N PRO A 14 36.32 -7.28 -7.20
CA PRO A 14 37.60 -6.55 -7.23
C PRO A 14 37.50 -5.27 -8.06
N HIS A 15 38.13 -4.19 -7.58
CA HIS A 15 38.18 -2.93 -8.34
C HIS A 15 38.88 -3.10 -9.69
N SER A 16 39.93 -3.93 -9.75
CA SER A 16 40.59 -4.29 -11.01
C SER A 16 39.64 -4.93 -12.02
N TRP A 17 38.72 -5.78 -11.57
CA TRP A 17 37.72 -6.39 -12.45
C TRP A 17 36.69 -5.38 -12.96
N ILE A 18 36.32 -4.40 -12.13
CA ILE A 18 35.43 -3.31 -12.56
C ILE A 18 36.08 -2.51 -13.69
N VAL A 19 37.34 -2.09 -13.50
CA VAL A 19 38.09 -1.32 -14.50
C VAL A 19 38.25 -2.12 -15.80
N GLU A 20 38.60 -3.40 -15.70
CA GLU A 20 38.70 -4.30 -16.85
C GLU A 20 37.36 -4.43 -17.59
N CYS A 21 36.25 -4.60 -16.85
CA CYS A 21 34.91 -4.61 -17.43
C CYS A 21 34.60 -3.31 -18.17
N MET A 22 34.87 -2.15 -17.56
CA MET A 22 34.64 -0.87 -18.23
C MET A 22 35.45 -0.74 -19.52
N SER A 23 36.67 -1.29 -19.55
CA SER A 23 37.50 -1.38 -20.75
C SER A 23 36.87 -2.27 -21.82
N MET A 24 36.41 -3.47 -21.44
CA MET A 24 35.73 -4.40 -22.35
C MET A 24 34.45 -3.80 -22.96
N PHE A 25 33.69 -3.03 -22.19
CA PHE A 25 32.48 -2.33 -22.67
C PHE A 25 32.77 -1.03 -23.43
N LYS A 26 34.04 -0.67 -23.61
CA LYS A 26 34.48 0.56 -24.31
C LYS A 26 33.86 1.83 -23.72
N ILE A 27 33.74 1.88 -22.39
CA ILE A 27 33.31 3.08 -21.68
C ILE A 27 34.35 4.19 -21.90
N ALA A 28 33.89 5.44 -22.04
CA ALA A 28 34.74 6.60 -22.27
C ALA A 28 35.87 6.70 -21.22
N ALA A 29 37.07 7.04 -21.68
CA ALA A 29 38.27 7.07 -20.83
C ALA A 29 38.07 7.98 -19.60
N ASP A 30 37.51 9.16 -19.78
CA ASP A 30 37.26 10.12 -18.69
C ASP A 30 36.39 9.52 -17.57
N VAL A 31 35.37 8.75 -17.93
CA VAL A 31 34.48 8.08 -16.97
C VAL A 31 35.21 6.97 -16.25
N ARG A 32 36.03 6.18 -16.96
CA ARG A 32 36.84 5.11 -16.34
C ARG A 32 37.82 5.69 -15.33
N THR A 33 38.58 6.71 -15.71
CA THR A 33 39.54 7.40 -14.84
C THR A 33 38.84 8.01 -13.62
N PHE A 34 37.66 8.60 -13.81
CA PHE A 34 36.87 9.13 -12.70
C PHE A 34 36.46 8.03 -11.71
N VAL A 35 35.92 6.90 -12.19
CA VAL A 35 35.46 5.82 -11.30
C VAL A 35 36.64 5.12 -10.63
N GLU A 36 37.72 4.84 -11.37
CA GLU A 36 38.96 4.25 -10.84
C GLU A 36 39.58 5.14 -9.75
N GLY A 37 39.80 6.42 -10.04
CA GLY A 37 40.32 7.38 -9.07
C GLY A 37 39.39 7.60 -7.87
N SER A 38 38.08 7.47 -8.06
CA SER A 38 37.13 7.47 -6.94
C SER A 38 37.35 6.24 -6.05
N MET A 39 37.40 5.04 -6.63
CA MET A 39 37.55 3.77 -5.92
C MET A 39 38.82 3.71 -5.06
N GLU A 40 39.94 4.23 -5.54
CA GLU A 40 41.20 4.30 -4.78
C GLU A 40 41.10 5.12 -3.49
N ASN A 41 40.22 6.12 -3.49
CA ASN A 41 40.01 7.03 -2.37
C ASN A 41 38.88 6.59 -1.44
N TRP A 42 38.24 5.44 -1.70
CA TRP A 42 37.15 4.95 -0.86
C TRP A 42 37.63 4.54 0.52
N LYS A 43 37.05 5.16 1.54
CA LYS A 43 37.32 4.89 2.97
C LYS A 43 36.01 4.83 3.74
N THR A 44 35.98 4.02 4.79
CA THR A 44 34.89 3.98 5.76
C THR A 44 35.45 4.30 7.13
N GLU A 45 34.83 5.25 7.80
CA GLU A 45 35.09 5.53 9.21
C GLU A 45 34.28 4.55 10.07
N LEU A 46 34.96 3.85 10.97
CA LEU A 46 34.32 2.97 11.95
C LEU A 46 34.02 3.79 13.19
N THR A 47 32.77 3.78 13.66
CA THR A 47 32.38 4.44 14.90
C THR A 47 31.69 3.45 15.84
N SER A 48 31.95 3.59 17.14
CA SER A 48 31.28 2.82 18.18
C SER A 48 30.93 3.75 19.34
N SER A 49 29.65 3.77 19.75
CA SER A 49 29.16 4.64 20.83
C SER A 49 29.47 6.13 20.65
N GLY A 50 29.56 6.60 19.40
CA GLY A 50 29.90 8.00 19.08
C GLY A 50 31.40 8.31 19.02
N GLU A 51 32.26 7.34 19.32
CA GLU A 51 33.71 7.47 19.19
C GLU A 51 34.20 6.90 17.86
N SER A 52 35.11 7.62 17.20
CA SER A 52 35.76 7.16 15.98
C SER A 52 36.85 6.14 16.32
N LEU A 53 36.68 4.92 15.81
CA LEU A 53 37.64 3.82 15.91
C LEU A 53 38.71 3.89 14.82
N GLY A 54 38.53 4.75 13.81
CA GLY A 54 39.48 4.99 12.73
C GLY A 54 38.93 4.71 11.33
N ASN A 55 39.78 4.93 10.34
CA ASN A 55 39.44 4.82 8.91
C ASN A 55 39.96 3.52 8.30
N VAL A 56 39.10 2.83 7.55
CA VAL A 56 39.42 1.63 6.79
C VAL A 56 39.32 1.94 5.30
N ASN A 57 40.42 1.71 4.57
CA ASN A 57 40.42 1.84 3.11
C ASN A 57 39.68 0.66 2.46
N ILE A 58 38.77 0.94 1.54
CA ILE A 58 38.03 -0.08 0.80
C ILE A 58 38.84 -0.45 -0.43
N ARG A 59 39.40 -1.66 -0.45
CA ARG A 59 40.23 -2.16 -1.57
C ARG A 59 39.48 -3.13 -2.50
N ARG A 60 38.24 -3.47 -2.16
CA ARG A 60 37.40 -4.42 -2.87
C ARG A 60 35.95 -4.13 -2.54
N GLY A 61 35.08 -4.39 -3.50
CA GLY A 61 33.64 -4.28 -3.38
C GLY A 61 33.11 -2.94 -3.86
N ILE A 62 31.78 -2.89 -3.97
CA ILE A 62 31.00 -1.73 -4.41
C ILE A 62 30.00 -1.33 -3.32
N PHE A 63 29.66 -0.05 -3.24
CA PHE A 63 28.83 0.47 -2.17
C PHE A 63 27.37 0.02 -2.30
N GLN A 64 26.84 -0.59 -1.24
CA GLN A 64 25.42 -0.88 -1.13
C GLN A 64 24.65 0.43 -0.86
N GLY A 65 23.62 0.69 -1.67
CA GLY A 65 22.82 1.92 -1.58
C GLY A 65 23.29 3.06 -2.48
N ASP A 66 24.44 2.91 -3.15
CA ASP A 66 24.84 3.80 -4.22
C ASP A 66 24.06 3.50 -5.52
N SER A 67 23.73 4.56 -6.28
CA SER A 67 22.89 4.45 -7.47
C SER A 67 23.59 3.83 -8.68
N LEU A 68 24.93 3.94 -8.76
CA LEU A 68 25.73 3.41 -9.87
C LEU A 68 26.12 1.95 -9.61
N SER A 69 26.27 1.57 -8.34
CA SER A 69 26.73 0.25 -7.90
C SER A 69 25.94 -0.92 -8.49
N PRO A 70 24.59 -0.93 -8.55
CA PRO A 70 23.85 -2.00 -9.23
C PRO A 70 24.22 -2.17 -10.71
N LEU A 71 24.47 -1.06 -11.43
CA LEU A 71 24.84 -1.11 -12.85
C LEU A 71 26.26 -1.66 -13.01
N ILE A 72 27.20 -1.21 -12.18
CA ILE A 72 28.57 -1.76 -12.14
C ILE A 72 28.54 -3.26 -11.85
N PHE A 73 27.71 -3.69 -10.89
CA PHE A 73 27.56 -5.10 -10.55
C PHE A 73 27.06 -5.93 -11.73
N VAL A 74 25.98 -5.50 -12.38
CA VAL A 74 25.45 -6.17 -13.58
C VAL A 74 26.52 -6.25 -14.67
N MET A 75 27.25 -5.15 -14.91
CA MET A 75 28.35 -5.10 -15.87
C MET A 75 29.43 -6.16 -15.58
N CYS A 76 29.80 -6.33 -14.30
CA CYS A 76 30.78 -7.34 -13.87
C CYS A 76 30.29 -8.78 -14.07
N MET A 77 28.98 -9.00 -14.08
CA MET A 77 28.37 -10.32 -14.25
C MET A 77 28.05 -10.68 -15.71
N ILE A 78 28.02 -9.71 -16.64
CA ILE A 78 27.77 -9.97 -18.06
C ILE A 78 28.79 -10.95 -18.68
N PRO A 79 30.11 -10.82 -18.46
CA PRO A 79 31.09 -11.76 -19.01
C PRO A 79 30.80 -13.23 -18.64
N LEU A 80 30.37 -13.48 -17.39
CA LEU A 80 29.93 -14.81 -16.96
C LEU A 80 28.73 -15.31 -17.78
N SER A 81 27.71 -14.48 -17.97
CA SER A 81 26.55 -14.83 -18.81
C SER A 81 26.95 -15.11 -20.26
N LEU A 82 27.90 -14.35 -20.81
CA LEU A 82 28.40 -14.57 -22.18
C LEU A 82 29.15 -15.88 -22.33
N ILE A 83 29.97 -16.26 -21.34
CA ILE A 83 30.66 -17.56 -21.32
C ILE A 83 29.62 -18.68 -21.27
N LEU A 84 28.64 -18.58 -20.36
CA LEU A 84 27.57 -19.58 -20.26
C LEU A 84 26.76 -19.69 -21.56
N ARG A 85 26.49 -18.61 -22.28
CA ARG A 85 25.79 -18.68 -23.58
C ARG A 85 26.58 -19.39 -24.68
N LYS A 86 27.90 -19.44 -24.60
CA LYS A 86 28.74 -20.16 -25.57
C LYS A 86 28.70 -21.67 -25.34
N GLU A 87 28.38 -22.12 -24.14
CA GLU A 87 28.23 -23.53 -23.82
C GLU A 87 27.04 -24.14 -24.58
N LYS A 88 27.28 -25.22 -25.34
CA LYS A 88 26.25 -25.91 -26.15
C LYS A 88 25.31 -26.81 -25.31
N VAL A 89 25.27 -26.60 -24.00
CA VAL A 89 24.45 -27.35 -23.04
C VAL A 89 23.30 -26.48 -22.56
N GLY A 90 22.21 -27.10 -22.11
CA GLY A 90 21.04 -26.36 -21.64
C GLY A 90 19.75 -27.15 -21.80
N TYR A 91 18.65 -26.52 -21.41
CA TYR A 91 17.30 -27.02 -21.63
C TYR A 91 16.78 -26.55 -22.99
N GLU A 92 16.26 -27.48 -23.78
CA GLU A 92 15.62 -27.22 -25.08
C GLU A 92 14.12 -27.14 -24.89
N PHE A 93 13.50 -26.07 -25.41
CA PHE A 93 12.05 -25.97 -25.41
C PHE A 93 11.47 -26.78 -26.58
N PRO A 94 10.44 -27.62 -26.36
CA PRO A 94 9.76 -28.30 -27.45
C PRO A 94 9.29 -27.30 -28.51
N GLY A 95 9.73 -27.47 -29.76
CA GLY A 95 9.36 -26.62 -30.89
C GLY A 95 10.09 -25.29 -31.01
N LYS A 96 11.14 -25.03 -30.21
CA LYS A 96 12.02 -23.86 -30.38
C LYS A 96 13.49 -24.31 -30.37
N GLU A 97 14.29 -23.82 -31.32
CA GLU A 97 15.75 -24.06 -31.34
C GLU A 97 16.52 -23.31 -30.24
N LEU A 98 15.82 -22.60 -29.36
CA LEU A 98 16.44 -21.84 -28.27
C LEU A 98 16.80 -22.76 -27.10
N LYS A 99 18.10 -22.88 -26.81
CA LYS A 99 18.61 -23.53 -25.60
C LYS A 99 18.80 -22.49 -24.50
N ILE A 100 18.27 -22.76 -23.30
CA ILE A 100 18.51 -21.93 -22.12
C ILE A 100 19.24 -22.76 -21.07
N ASN A 101 20.38 -22.25 -20.60
CA ASN A 101 21.15 -22.89 -19.55
C ASN A 101 21.24 -22.09 -18.25
N HIS A 102 20.85 -20.81 -18.22
CA HIS A 102 20.82 -20.04 -17.00
C HIS A 102 19.79 -18.91 -17.00
N LEU A 103 19.42 -18.50 -15.78
CA LEU A 103 18.78 -17.24 -15.43
C LEU A 103 19.67 -16.55 -14.41
N LEU A 104 19.95 -15.27 -14.62
CA LEU A 104 20.81 -14.48 -13.75
C LEU A 104 20.05 -13.21 -13.35
N PHE A 105 19.81 -13.05 -12.06
CA PHE A 105 19.20 -11.86 -11.49
C PHE A 105 20.13 -11.30 -10.40
N MET A 106 20.87 -10.24 -10.72
CA MET A 106 21.96 -9.77 -9.87
C MET A 106 22.92 -10.92 -9.54
N ASP A 107 23.05 -11.30 -8.27
CA ASP A 107 23.90 -12.38 -7.78
C ASP A 107 23.22 -13.75 -7.77
N ASP A 108 21.89 -13.80 -7.87
CA ASP A 108 21.11 -15.03 -7.93
C ASP A 108 21.27 -15.69 -9.32
N LEU A 109 22.05 -16.77 -9.40
CA LEU A 109 22.26 -17.54 -10.61
C LEU A 109 21.56 -18.90 -10.53
N LYS A 110 20.61 -19.12 -11.44
CA LYS A 110 19.91 -20.40 -11.60
C LYS A 110 20.32 -21.05 -12.92
N MET A 111 20.70 -22.30 -12.89
CA MET A 111 21.20 -23.05 -14.05
C MET A 111 20.32 -24.26 -14.41
N PHE A 112 20.27 -24.54 -15.69
CA PHE A 112 19.49 -25.59 -16.33
C PHE A 112 20.38 -26.46 -17.21
N GLY A 113 20.22 -27.77 -17.11
CA GLY A 113 20.88 -28.73 -17.97
C GLY A 113 19.99 -29.96 -18.17
N LYS A 114 20.18 -30.68 -19.27
CA LYS A 114 19.39 -31.85 -19.63
C LYS A 114 19.60 -33.03 -18.68
N ASN A 115 20.79 -33.14 -18.10
CA ASN A 115 21.17 -34.22 -17.19
C ASN A 115 22.18 -33.71 -16.13
N LYS A 116 22.51 -34.55 -15.14
CA LYS A 116 23.44 -34.19 -14.05
C LYS A 116 24.81 -33.76 -14.58
N GLN A 117 25.34 -34.43 -15.61
CA GLN A 117 26.66 -34.15 -16.18
C GLN A 117 26.74 -32.74 -16.78
N GLN A 118 25.69 -32.29 -17.48
CA GLN A 118 25.65 -30.93 -18.00
C GLN A 118 25.59 -29.88 -16.88
N ILE A 119 24.83 -30.12 -15.81
CA ILE A 119 24.77 -29.20 -14.68
C ILE A 119 26.13 -29.16 -13.95
N ASP A 120 26.76 -30.31 -13.76
CA ASP A 120 28.10 -30.42 -13.17
C ASP A 120 29.14 -29.63 -13.98
N SER A 121 29.13 -29.78 -15.31
CA SER A 121 29.98 -29.00 -16.22
C SER A 121 29.71 -27.49 -16.09
N LEU A 122 28.45 -27.07 -16.09
CA LEU A 122 28.09 -25.66 -15.95
C LEU A 122 28.55 -25.07 -14.62
N VAL A 123 28.28 -25.77 -13.51
CA VAL A 123 28.70 -25.35 -12.16
C VAL A 123 30.23 -25.22 -12.07
N LYS A 124 30.97 -26.17 -12.66
CA LYS A 124 32.44 -26.11 -12.72
C LYS A 124 32.93 -24.91 -13.53
N THR A 125 32.35 -24.65 -14.70
CA THR A 125 32.66 -23.46 -15.50
C THR A 125 32.40 -22.18 -14.71
N VAL A 126 31.24 -22.05 -14.05
CA VAL A 126 30.92 -20.89 -13.21
C VAL A 126 31.93 -20.76 -12.08
N ASN A 127 32.33 -21.84 -11.42
CA ASN A 127 33.29 -21.79 -10.32
C ASN A 127 34.66 -21.28 -10.79
N ILE A 128 35.16 -21.79 -11.93
CA ILE A 128 36.44 -21.36 -12.51
C ILE A 128 36.40 -19.87 -12.85
N VAL A 129 35.35 -19.43 -13.56
CA VAL A 129 35.18 -18.02 -13.92
C VAL A 129 35.05 -17.15 -12.68
N SER A 130 34.23 -17.56 -11.71
CA SER A 130 33.98 -16.81 -10.47
C SER A 130 35.27 -16.61 -9.67
N LYS A 131 36.09 -17.66 -9.54
CA LYS A 131 37.41 -17.55 -8.91
C LYS A 131 38.36 -16.63 -9.69
N GLY A 132 38.34 -16.71 -11.02
CA GLY A 132 39.12 -15.82 -11.89
C GLY A 132 38.79 -14.34 -11.70
N ILE A 133 37.53 -14.02 -11.41
CA ILE A 133 37.06 -12.65 -11.13
C ILE A 133 37.08 -12.31 -9.63
N GLY A 134 37.62 -13.19 -8.77
CA GLY A 134 37.76 -12.96 -7.33
C GLY A 134 36.46 -13.09 -6.51
N MET A 135 35.42 -13.73 -7.06
CA MET A 135 34.15 -14.02 -6.40
C MET A 135 34.11 -15.46 -5.86
N GLU A 136 33.41 -15.64 -4.74
CA GLU A 136 33.29 -16.93 -4.05
C GLU A 136 31.83 -17.33 -3.85
N PHE A 137 31.55 -18.63 -3.87
CA PHE A 137 30.21 -19.16 -3.63
C PHE A 137 29.87 -19.16 -2.14
N GLY A 138 28.63 -18.85 -1.83
CA GLY A 138 28.02 -19.09 -0.53
C GLY A 138 27.48 -20.51 -0.46
N ILE A 139 28.34 -21.53 -0.37
CA ILE A 139 27.97 -22.96 -0.50
C ILE A 139 26.74 -23.37 0.31
N LYS A 140 26.57 -22.85 1.53
CA LYS A 140 25.42 -23.14 2.40
C LYS A 140 24.07 -22.76 1.78
N LYS A 141 24.07 -21.76 0.90
CA LYS A 141 22.88 -21.29 0.19
C LYS A 141 22.78 -21.84 -1.22
N CYS A 142 23.84 -22.41 -1.78
CA CYS A 142 23.77 -23.07 -3.08
C CYS A 142 22.97 -24.37 -2.96
N GLY A 143 22.32 -24.77 -4.05
CA GLY A 143 21.50 -25.99 -4.08
C GLY A 143 21.51 -26.67 -5.44
N MET A 144 21.31 -27.98 -5.45
CA MET A 144 21.14 -28.78 -6.66
C MET A 144 19.82 -29.56 -6.63
N LEU A 145 19.19 -29.68 -7.79
CA LEU A 145 18.07 -30.61 -7.99
C LEU A 145 18.24 -31.41 -9.28
N VAL A 146 18.16 -32.74 -9.21
CA VAL A 146 18.18 -33.63 -10.37
C VAL A 146 16.83 -34.31 -10.52
N MET A 147 16.27 -34.26 -11.73
CA MET A 147 15.01 -34.92 -12.05
C MET A 147 15.23 -35.95 -13.16
N LYS A 148 14.60 -37.12 -13.03
CA LYS A 148 14.51 -38.13 -14.10
C LYS A 148 13.04 -38.51 -14.29
N ARG A 149 12.53 -38.40 -15.53
CA ARG A 149 11.13 -38.72 -15.88
C ARG A 149 10.10 -38.08 -14.93
N GLY A 150 10.32 -36.81 -14.57
CA GLY A 150 9.42 -36.05 -13.70
C GLY A 150 9.50 -36.39 -12.20
N LYS A 151 10.42 -37.27 -11.77
CA LYS A 151 10.66 -37.56 -10.36
C LYS A 151 11.99 -37.00 -9.91
N ILE A 152 12.02 -36.44 -8.70
CA ILE A 152 13.26 -36.04 -8.03
C ILE A 152 14.08 -37.30 -7.75
N VAL A 153 15.37 -37.23 -8.03
CA VAL A 153 16.31 -38.31 -7.77
C VAL A 153 17.33 -37.80 -6.75
N GLU A 154 17.45 -38.50 -5.63
CA GLU A 154 18.50 -38.21 -4.66
C GLU A 154 19.87 -38.32 -5.33
N CYS A 155 20.71 -37.34 -5.07
CA CYS A 155 22.09 -37.37 -5.49
C CYS A 155 22.99 -36.76 -4.43
N ASN A 156 24.24 -37.18 -4.40
CA ASN A 156 25.24 -36.73 -3.42
C ASN A 156 25.70 -35.27 -3.64
N GLY A 157 24.98 -34.48 -4.46
CA GLY A 157 25.36 -33.12 -4.84
C GLY A 157 26.38 -33.05 -5.99
N ILE A 158 27.03 -31.88 -6.09
CA ILE A 158 28.20 -31.61 -6.94
C ILE A 158 29.39 -31.31 -6.03
N GLN A 159 30.49 -32.01 -6.28
CA GLN A 159 31.79 -31.66 -5.73
C GLN A 159 32.47 -30.65 -6.65
N LEU A 160 32.87 -29.53 -6.08
CA LEU A 160 33.60 -28.47 -6.76
C LEU A 160 35.10 -28.83 -6.84
N PRO A 161 35.86 -28.20 -7.76
CA PRO A 161 37.31 -28.41 -7.91
C PRO A 161 38.16 -28.19 -6.64
N ASP A 162 37.62 -27.52 -5.63
CA ASP A 162 38.23 -27.20 -4.34
C ASP A 162 37.68 -28.04 -3.18
N GLU A 163 37.12 -29.21 -3.49
CA GLU A 163 36.57 -30.18 -2.54
C GLU A 163 35.30 -29.74 -1.78
N GLU A 164 34.86 -28.50 -1.94
CA GLU A 164 33.56 -28.06 -1.44
C GLU A 164 32.41 -28.77 -2.17
N THR A 165 31.30 -29.02 -1.47
CA THR A 165 30.16 -29.76 -2.04
C THR A 165 28.87 -28.95 -1.97
N ILE A 166 28.25 -28.71 -3.14
CA ILE A 166 26.89 -28.18 -3.24
C ILE A 166 25.91 -29.32 -3.01
N LYS A 167 25.13 -29.21 -1.94
CA LYS A 167 24.15 -30.24 -1.54
C LYS A 167 22.91 -30.23 -2.43
N SER A 168 22.25 -31.38 -2.46
CA SER A 168 20.91 -31.48 -3.06
C SER A 168 19.89 -30.72 -2.22
N VAL A 169 18.91 -30.12 -2.88
CA VAL A 169 17.81 -29.41 -2.23
C VAL A 169 16.93 -30.42 -1.51
N GLU A 170 16.61 -30.12 -0.25
CA GLU A 170 15.74 -30.92 0.63
C GLU A 170 14.25 -30.76 0.25
N GLU A 171 13.37 -31.56 0.85
CA GLU A 171 11.92 -31.55 0.57
C GLU A 171 11.22 -30.22 0.88
N ASP A 172 11.85 -29.33 1.66
CA ASP A 172 11.33 -27.99 1.96
C ASP A 172 11.52 -26.99 0.81
N GLY A 173 12.26 -27.38 -0.24
CA GLY A 173 12.47 -26.62 -1.45
C GLY A 173 13.50 -25.50 -1.35
N TYR A 174 13.81 -24.93 -2.51
CA TYR A 174 14.76 -23.82 -2.64
C TYR A 174 14.02 -22.50 -2.76
N ASN A 175 14.43 -21.49 -1.99
CA ASN A 175 13.87 -20.15 -2.10
C ASN A 175 14.62 -19.34 -3.17
N PHE A 176 14.02 -19.18 -4.35
CA PHE A 176 14.57 -18.37 -5.44
C PHE A 176 13.72 -17.13 -5.66
N LEU A 177 14.32 -15.93 -5.52
CA LEU A 177 13.64 -14.64 -5.64
C LEU A 177 12.38 -14.49 -4.75
N GLY A 178 12.32 -15.20 -3.61
CA GLY A 178 11.17 -15.18 -2.72
C GLY A 178 10.09 -16.21 -3.03
N ILE A 179 10.32 -17.14 -3.96
CA ILE A 179 9.42 -18.21 -4.37
C ILE A 179 10.06 -19.56 -4.06
N LEU A 180 9.31 -20.46 -3.41
CA LEU A 180 9.77 -21.83 -3.17
C LEU A 180 9.61 -22.70 -4.41
N GLU A 181 10.70 -23.35 -4.79
CA GLU A 181 10.81 -24.19 -5.97
C GLU A 181 11.44 -25.55 -5.62
N LEU A 182 10.87 -26.62 -6.17
CA LEU A 182 11.43 -27.98 -6.22
C LEU A 182 11.41 -28.47 -7.67
N ASP A 183 10.76 -29.60 -7.93
CA ASP A 183 10.40 -30.08 -9.27
C ASP A 183 9.45 -29.09 -9.97
N LYS A 184 8.60 -28.45 -9.17
CA LYS A 184 7.68 -27.39 -9.55
C LYS A 184 7.67 -26.29 -8.48
N ILE A 185 7.00 -25.19 -8.78
CA ILE A 185 6.70 -24.17 -7.78
C ILE A 185 5.82 -24.81 -6.70
N MET A 186 6.19 -24.64 -5.43
CA MET A 186 5.44 -25.16 -4.28
C MET A 186 4.24 -24.25 -4.00
N GLU A 187 3.28 -24.21 -4.94
CA GLU A 187 2.20 -23.23 -4.93
C GLU A 187 1.40 -23.22 -3.62
N GLY A 188 1.06 -24.40 -3.08
CA GLY A 188 0.28 -24.50 -1.85
C GLY A 188 0.98 -23.87 -0.64
N GLU A 189 2.29 -24.13 -0.49
CA GLU A 189 3.09 -23.54 0.59
C GLU A 189 3.30 -22.05 0.42
N MET A 190 3.57 -21.62 -0.81
CA MET A 190 3.75 -20.21 -1.12
C MET A 190 2.45 -19.43 -0.88
N LYS A 191 1.31 -19.94 -1.34
CA LYS A 191 -0.01 -19.36 -1.04
C LYS A 191 -0.23 -19.24 0.47
N ARG A 192 0.09 -20.29 1.25
CA ARG A 192 0.01 -20.24 2.74
C ARG A 192 0.90 -19.16 3.34
N LYS A 193 2.16 -19.04 2.90
CA LYS A 193 3.10 -18.00 3.34
C LYS A 193 2.56 -16.60 3.01
N PHE A 194 2.10 -16.38 1.78
CA PHE A 194 1.52 -15.11 1.35
C PHE A 194 0.26 -14.74 2.14
N VAL A 195 -0.67 -15.67 2.35
CA VAL A 195 -1.89 -15.44 3.14
C VAL A 195 -1.57 -15.11 4.60
N LYS A 196 -0.59 -15.81 5.20
CA LYS A 196 -0.15 -15.58 6.58
C LYS A 196 0.43 -14.18 6.73
N GLU A 197 1.35 -13.80 5.83
CA GLU A 197 2.01 -12.49 5.87
C GLU A 197 1.04 -11.35 5.53
N TYR A 198 0.16 -11.53 4.53
CA TYR A 198 -0.92 -10.59 4.23
C TYR A 198 -1.80 -10.33 5.45
N GLY A 199 -2.24 -11.40 6.14
CA GLY A 199 -3.04 -11.29 7.35
C GLY A 199 -2.29 -10.62 8.51
N ARG A 200 -0.97 -10.79 8.61
CA ARG A 200 -0.12 -10.08 9.58
C ARG A 200 -0.09 -8.58 9.28
N ARG A 201 0.26 -8.20 8.05
CA ARG A 201 0.31 -6.79 7.59
C ARG A 201 -1.03 -6.09 7.77
N LEU A 202 -2.12 -6.76 7.38
CA LEU A 202 -3.47 -6.22 7.52
C LEU A 202 -3.82 -5.92 8.99
N ARG A 203 -3.52 -6.84 9.92
CA ARG A 203 -3.76 -6.62 11.35
C ARG A 203 -2.94 -5.45 11.90
N LEU A 204 -1.69 -5.28 11.48
CA LEU A 204 -0.85 -4.15 11.91
C LEU A 204 -1.43 -2.81 11.42
N VAL A 205 -1.84 -2.74 10.15
CA VAL A 205 -2.47 -1.53 9.61
C VAL A 205 -3.79 -1.24 10.32
N LEU A 206 -4.61 -2.26 10.56
CA LEU A 206 -5.89 -2.10 11.26
C LEU A 206 -5.75 -1.74 12.74
N LYS A 207 -4.68 -2.15 13.42
CA LYS A 207 -4.37 -1.72 14.80
C LYS A 207 -3.75 -0.33 14.92
N SER A 208 -3.23 0.24 13.83
CA SER A 208 -2.57 1.55 13.86
C SER A 208 -3.53 2.69 14.26
N LYS A 209 -3.01 3.87 14.60
CA LYS A 209 -3.85 5.06 14.89
C LYS A 209 -4.18 5.89 13.63
N LEU A 210 -3.94 5.33 12.44
CA LEU A 210 -4.19 6.01 11.17
C LEU A 210 -5.69 6.30 10.97
N ASN A 211 -6.00 7.41 10.30
CA ASN A 211 -7.35 7.73 9.85
C ASN A 211 -7.84 6.74 8.77
N GLY A 212 -9.15 6.74 8.49
CA GLY A 212 -9.76 5.78 7.55
C GLY A 212 -9.11 5.78 6.17
N ARG A 213 -8.85 6.97 5.61
CA ARG A 213 -8.18 7.15 4.32
C ARG A 213 -6.78 6.54 4.30
N ASN A 214 -5.97 6.85 5.30
CA ASN A 214 -4.58 6.39 5.38
C ASN A 214 -4.51 4.89 5.65
N LYS A 215 -5.44 4.31 6.43
CA LYS A 215 -5.51 2.84 6.60
C LYS A 215 -5.75 2.13 5.27
N ILE A 216 -6.74 2.57 4.49
CA ILE A 216 -7.03 1.96 3.18
C ILE A 216 -5.83 2.12 2.24
N MET A 217 -5.18 3.28 2.25
CA MET A 217 -3.97 3.52 1.47
C MET A 217 -2.83 2.58 1.88
N SER A 218 -2.53 2.46 3.17
CA SER A 218 -1.49 1.55 3.69
C SER A 218 -1.82 0.09 3.39
N MET A 219 -3.08 -0.33 3.48
CA MET A 219 -3.51 -1.67 3.08
C MET A 219 -3.18 -1.94 1.61
N ASN A 220 -3.54 -1.02 0.71
CA ASN A 220 -3.32 -1.18 -0.73
C ASN A 220 -1.83 -1.15 -1.12
N THR A 221 -1.04 -0.28 -0.50
CA THR A 221 0.38 -0.11 -0.85
C THR A 221 1.26 -1.19 -0.23
N TRP A 222 0.94 -1.69 0.97
CA TRP A 222 1.83 -2.59 1.71
C TRP A 222 1.32 -4.03 1.82
N ALA A 223 0.04 -4.24 2.12
CA ALA A 223 -0.51 -5.57 2.26
C ALA A 223 -0.89 -6.16 0.88
N VAL A 224 -1.67 -5.44 0.09
CA VAL A 224 -2.13 -5.90 -1.23
C VAL A 224 -0.98 -6.04 -2.23
N ALA A 225 0.05 -5.19 -2.15
CA ALA A 225 1.23 -5.30 -3.01
C ALA A 225 1.91 -6.67 -2.94
N LEU A 226 1.92 -7.29 -1.75
CA LEU A 226 2.42 -8.65 -1.56
C LEU A 226 1.62 -9.68 -2.36
N LEU A 227 0.28 -9.57 -2.33
CA LEU A 227 -0.61 -10.46 -3.10
C LEU A 227 -0.46 -10.21 -4.60
N ARG A 228 -0.24 -8.97 -5.03
CA ARG A 228 0.00 -8.64 -6.46
C ARG A 228 1.27 -9.29 -6.98
N TYR A 229 2.34 -9.29 -6.18
CA TYR A 229 3.57 -10.02 -6.51
C TYR A 229 3.29 -11.52 -6.61
N GLY A 230 2.66 -12.12 -5.60
CA GLY A 230 2.30 -13.54 -5.60
C GLY A 230 1.35 -13.94 -6.74
N ALA A 231 0.45 -13.05 -7.18
CA ALA A 231 -0.48 -13.28 -8.28
C ALA A 231 0.16 -13.22 -9.67
N GLY A 232 1.34 -12.60 -9.80
CA GLY A 232 2.12 -12.63 -11.04
C GLY A 232 2.86 -13.95 -11.26
N VAL A 233 3.01 -14.76 -10.20
CA VAL A 233 3.83 -15.99 -10.21
C VAL A 233 2.99 -17.25 -9.95
N LEU A 234 2.00 -17.17 -9.05
CA LEU A 234 1.18 -18.30 -8.63
C LEU A 234 -0.19 -18.27 -9.30
N ASN A 235 -0.74 -19.45 -9.58
CA ASN A 235 -2.11 -19.57 -10.09
C ASN A 235 -3.12 -19.47 -8.95
N TRP A 236 -3.70 -18.28 -8.76
CA TRP A 236 -4.78 -18.08 -7.79
C TRP A 236 -6.15 -18.33 -8.44
N THR A 237 -6.97 -19.14 -7.79
CA THR A 237 -8.36 -19.34 -8.18
C THR A 237 -9.24 -18.16 -7.74
N LYS A 238 -10.38 -17.96 -8.41
CA LYS A 238 -11.37 -16.94 -8.02
C LYS A 238 -11.86 -17.16 -6.58
N ASP A 239 -12.06 -18.42 -6.19
CA ASP A 239 -12.53 -18.78 -4.86
C ASP A 239 -11.52 -18.50 -3.75
N GLU A 240 -10.22 -18.77 -3.98
CA GLU A 240 -9.16 -18.42 -3.04
C GLU A 240 -9.10 -16.90 -2.80
N ILE A 241 -9.22 -16.12 -3.87
CA ILE A 241 -9.22 -14.66 -3.79
C ILE A 241 -10.47 -14.15 -3.06
N ALA A 242 -11.65 -14.71 -3.38
CA ALA A 242 -12.89 -14.39 -2.69
C ALA A 242 -12.86 -14.79 -1.20
N ALA A 243 -12.19 -15.88 -0.84
CA ALA A 243 -11.98 -16.28 0.55
C ALA A 243 -11.06 -15.31 1.30
N MET A 244 -9.96 -14.87 0.68
CA MET A 244 -9.09 -13.84 1.26
C MET A 244 -9.82 -12.52 1.46
N ASP A 245 -10.60 -12.09 0.47
CA ASP A 245 -11.37 -10.85 0.51
C ASP A 245 -12.47 -10.87 1.60
N ARG A 246 -13.17 -12.00 1.76
CA ARG A 246 -14.08 -12.25 2.91
C ARG A 246 -13.35 -12.12 4.25
N LYS A 247 -12.15 -12.70 4.38
CA LYS A 247 -11.34 -12.61 5.59
C LYS A 247 -10.88 -11.18 5.86
N THR A 248 -10.53 -10.42 4.82
CA THR A 248 -10.19 -9.00 4.92
C THR A 248 -11.35 -8.20 5.46
N ARG A 249 -12.55 -8.35 4.89
CA ARG A 249 -13.76 -7.68 5.40
C ARG A 249 -14.05 -8.04 6.85
N LYS A 250 -13.96 -9.33 7.21
CA LYS A 250 -14.16 -9.78 8.61
C LYS A 250 -13.19 -9.09 9.57
N LEU A 251 -11.92 -8.98 9.20
CA LEU A 251 -10.92 -8.26 10.00
C LEU A 251 -11.23 -6.76 10.06
N MET A 252 -11.59 -6.12 8.94
CA MET A 252 -11.97 -4.71 8.94
C MET A 252 -13.15 -4.43 9.86
N THR A 253 -14.15 -5.33 9.89
CA THR A 253 -15.28 -5.22 10.80
C THR A 253 -14.88 -5.42 12.26
N LEU A 254 -14.05 -6.43 12.55
CA LEU A 254 -13.54 -6.68 13.90
C LEU A 254 -12.77 -5.48 14.47
N TYR A 255 -12.00 -4.79 13.63
CA TYR A 255 -11.23 -3.59 14.00
C TYR A 255 -12.01 -2.28 13.78
N GLY A 256 -13.32 -2.34 13.54
CA GLY A 256 -14.18 -1.15 13.41
C GLY A 256 -13.98 -0.32 12.13
N ALA A 257 -13.09 -0.71 11.22
CA ALA A 257 -12.84 -0.01 9.96
C ALA A 257 -13.97 -0.21 8.91
N LEU A 258 -14.84 -1.21 9.09
CA LEU A 258 -16.01 -1.46 8.26
C LEU A 258 -17.22 -1.82 9.14
N HIS A 259 -18.31 -1.06 9.03
CA HIS A 259 -19.51 -1.35 9.79
C HIS A 259 -20.21 -2.62 9.26
N PRO A 260 -20.62 -3.58 10.09
CA PRO A 260 -21.14 -4.89 9.64
C PRO A 260 -22.34 -4.81 8.69
N ARG A 261 -23.15 -3.76 8.84
CA ARG A 261 -24.35 -3.53 8.02
C ARG A 261 -24.12 -2.64 6.82
N SER A 262 -22.92 -2.05 6.67
CA SER A 262 -22.66 -1.13 5.56
C SER A 262 -22.45 -1.89 4.25
N ASP A 263 -22.80 -1.25 3.14
CA ASP A 263 -22.68 -1.87 1.83
C ASP A 263 -21.21 -2.15 1.44
N ILE A 264 -20.94 -3.40 1.05
CA ILE A 264 -19.59 -3.84 0.71
C ILE A 264 -19.04 -3.17 -0.56
N HIS A 265 -19.87 -2.73 -1.50
CA HIS A 265 -19.42 -2.13 -2.76
C HIS A 265 -18.68 -0.81 -2.50
N ARG A 266 -19.05 -0.09 -1.43
CA ARG A 266 -18.35 1.14 -1.03
C ARG A 266 -16.90 0.90 -0.62
N LEU A 267 -16.53 -0.32 -0.23
CA LEU A 267 -15.13 -0.65 0.04
C LEU A 267 -14.27 -0.61 -1.23
N TYR A 268 -14.86 -0.82 -2.41
CA TYR A 268 -14.15 -0.89 -3.68
C TYR A 268 -14.36 0.35 -4.55
N LEU A 269 -15.41 1.13 -4.29
CA LEU A 269 -15.71 2.39 -4.98
C LEU A 269 -14.72 3.52 -4.63
N LEU A 270 -14.58 4.45 -5.56
CA LEU A 270 -13.76 5.65 -5.37
C LEU A 270 -14.38 6.60 -4.33
N ARG A 271 -13.53 7.25 -3.52
CA ARG A 271 -13.95 8.25 -2.53
C ARG A 271 -14.71 9.42 -3.13
N GLU A 272 -14.49 9.74 -4.41
CA GLU A 272 -15.25 10.77 -5.13
C GLU A 272 -16.64 10.35 -5.57
N LYS A 273 -16.92 9.05 -5.55
CA LYS A 273 -18.22 8.45 -5.83
C LYS A 273 -18.85 7.88 -4.55
N GLY A 274 -18.38 8.31 -3.37
CA GLY A 274 -18.90 7.88 -2.08
C GLY A 274 -18.32 6.58 -1.52
N GLY A 275 -17.32 5.98 -2.18
CA GLY A 275 -16.61 4.80 -1.69
C GLY A 275 -15.41 5.11 -0.77
N ARG A 276 -14.50 4.14 -0.60
CA ARG A 276 -13.37 4.20 0.35
C ARG A 276 -12.00 4.15 -0.31
N VAL A 277 -11.93 3.95 -1.61
CA VAL A 277 -10.68 3.79 -2.37
C VAL A 277 -10.24 5.10 -3.01
N ALA A 278 -8.93 5.34 -3.11
CA ALA A 278 -8.38 6.56 -3.69
C ALA A 278 -8.22 6.51 -5.22
N LYS A 279 -7.81 5.38 -5.82
CA LYS A 279 -7.51 5.28 -7.26
C LYS A 279 -7.83 3.93 -7.93
N THR A 280 -7.78 2.79 -7.21
CA THR A 280 -8.01 1.42 -7.75
C THR A 280 -8.45 0.46 -6.65
N GLY A 281 -9.39 -0.45 -6.96
CA GLY A 281 -10.00 -1.38 -6.01
C GLY A 281 -8.97 -2.19 -5.21
N VAL A 282 -9.37 -2.63 -4.00
CA VAL A 282 -8.47 -3.27 -3.02
C VAL A 282 -7.89 -4.60 -3.54
N ILE A 283 -8.56 -5.28 -4.48
CA ILE A 283 -8.07 -6.51 -5.13
C ILE A 283 -8.67 -6.52 -6.55
N GLU A 284 -7.85 -6.31 -7.59
CA GLU A 284 -8.29 -6.47 -8.99
C GLU A 284 -7.74 -7.80 -9.53
N THR A 285 -8.66 -8.69 -9.90
CA THR A 285 -8.40 -9.90 -10.69
C THR A 285 -8.77 -9.65 -12.14
N GLU A 286 -7.90 -10.14 -13.04
CA GLU A 286 -8.06 -10.27 -14.50
C GLU A 286 -7.64 -9.11 -15.42
N ARG A 287 -6.98 -9.50 -16.52
CA ARG A 287 -6.50 -8.69 -17.66
C ARG A 287 -7.23 -9.16 -18.91
N CYS A 288 -7.81 -8.24 -19.67
CA CYS A 288 -7.82 -8.17 -21.15
C CYS A 288 -8.73 -7.01 -21.61
N GLU A 289 -8.22 -5.79 -21.48
CA GLU A 289 -8.66 -4.54 -22.12
C GLU A 289 -7.60 -3.48 -21.76
N THR A 290 -7.55 -2.31 -22.40
CA THR A 290 -6.65 -1.24 -21.93
C THR A 290 -6.96 -0.98 -20.46
N LYS A 291 -5.92 -1.02 -19.61
CA LYS A 291 -6.03 -0.98 -18.13
C LYS A 291 -6.93 0.12 -17.59
N GLU A 292 -7.17 1.20 -18.35
CA GLU A 292 -7.99 2.34 -17.96
C GLU A 292 -9.48 2.17 -18.32
N ASN A 293 -9.81 1.56 -19.45
CA ASN A 293 -11.21 1.40 -19.88
C ASN A 293 -11.93 0.32 -19.07
N PHE A 294 -11.27 -0.81 -18.83
CA PHE A 294 -11.80 -1.87 -17.94
C PHE A 294 -12.07 -1.33 -16.52
N LYS A 295 -11.15 -0.50 -16.00
CA LYS A 295 -11.31 0.13 -14.67
C LYS A 295 -12.52 1.06 -14.61
N LYS A 296 -12.73 1.88 -15.65
CA LYS A 296 -13.89 2.77 -15.71
C LYS A 296 -15.18 1.96 -15.70
N LYS A 297 -15.27 0.94 -16.56
CA LYS A 297 -16.46 0.08 -16.67
C LYS A 297 -16.77 -0.67 -15.38
N ALA A 298 -15.77 -1.28 -14.75
CA ALA A 298 -15.94 -2.00 -13.48
C ALA A 298 -16.40 -1.07 -12.34
N VAL A 299 -15.85 0.15 -12.25
CA VAL A 299 -16.26 1.13 -11.24
C VAL A 299 -17.68 1.62 -11.50
N GLU A 300 -18.08 1.81 -12.76
CA GLU A 300 -19.45 2.18 -13.14
C GLU A 300 -20.46 1.08 -12.82
N GLU A 301 -20.11 -0.19 -13.07
CA GLU A 301 -20.94 -1.34 -12.72
C GLU A 301 -21.14 -1.45 -11.20
N LEU A 302 -20.06 -1.29 -10.41
CA LEU A 302 -20.13 -1.25 -8.94
C LEU A 302 -20.98 -0.07 -8.44
N GLU A 303 -20.87 1.10 -9.08
CA GLU A 303 -21.61 2.29 -8.70
C GLU A 303 -23.10 2.12 -8.97
N LYS A 304 -23.47 1.62 -10.16
CA LYS A 304 -24.85 1.28 -10.50
C LYS A 304 -25.41 0.23 -9.53
N ALA A 305 -24.68 -0.85 -9.30
CA ALA A 305 -25.09 -1.91 -8.38
C ALA A 305 -25.32 -1.39 -6.94
N TRP A 306 -24.56 -0.40 -6.49
CA TRP A 306 -24.79 0.25 -5.20
C TRP A 306 -26.01 1.18 -5.22
N ILE A 307 -26.14 2.03 -6.26
CA ILE A 307 -27.23 3.00 -6.41
C ILE A 307 -28.57 2.31 -6.58
N ASP A 308 -28.64 1.16 -7.25
CA ASP A 308 -29.90 0.46 -7.54
C ASP A 308 -30.47 -0.26 -6.30
N LYS A 309 -29.68 -0.40 -5.23
CA LYS A 309 -30.16 -1.00 -3.97
C LYS A 309 -31.22 -0.12 -3.32
N LYS A 310 -32.41 -0.67 -3.09
CA LYS A 310 -33.59 0.05 -2.56
C LYS A 310 -33.27 0.87 -1.31
N MET A 311 -32.56 0.30 -0.32
CA MET A 311 -32.15 1.00 0.90
C MET A 311 -30.78 1.69 0.75
N TYR A 312 -29.72 0.93 0.49
CA TYR A 312 -28.33 1.43 0.48
C TYR A 312 -28.06 2.55 -0.53
N GLY A 313 -28.73 2.53 -1.68
CA GLY A 313 -28.60 3.56 -2.72
C GLY A 313 -29.57 4.73 -2.57
N GLN A 314 -30.51 4.68 -1.60
CA GLN A 314 -31.56 5.69 -1.43
C GLN A 314 -30.99 7.08 -1.28
N TYR A 315 -29.98 7.26 -0.42
CA TYR A 315 -29.33 8.55 -0.22
C TYR A 315 -28.82 9.15 -1.53
N ASN A 316 -28.21 8.35 -2.40
CA ASN A 316 -27.67 8.82 -3.68
C ASN A 316 -28.78 9.18 -4.68
N ARG A 317 -29.87 8.40 -4.71
CA ARG A 317 -31.05 8.70 -5.55
C ARG A 317 -31.81 9.95 -5.10
N ASP A 318 -31.85 10.20 -3.78
CA ASP A 318 -32.55 11.33 -3.18
C ASP A 318 -31.73 12.65 -3.26
N LEU A 319 -30.47 12.61 -3.69
CA LEU A 319 -29.66 13.80 -3.96
C LEU A 319 -30.25 14.59 -5.14
N GLY A 320 -30.84 15.75 -4.84
CA GLY A 320 -31.34 16.67 -5.85
C GLY A 320 -30.26 17.19 -6.80
N LYS A 321 -30.68 17.66 -7.99
CA LYS A 321 -29.76 18.20 -9.02
C LYS A 321 -28.97 19.42 -8.56
N GLU A 322 -29.47 20.12 -7.54
CA GLU A 322 -28.89 21.35 -6.98
C GLU A 322 -27.76 21.08 -5.97
N VAL A 323 -27.53 19.81 -5.61
CA VAL A 323 -26.48 19.43 -4.65
C VAL A 323 -25.15 19.22 -5.35
N ASP A 324 -24.10 19.89 -4.85
CA ASP A 324 -22.73 19.66 -5.31
C ASP A 324 -22.24 18.25 -4.93
N ARG A 325 -22.34 17.33 -5.89
CA ARG A 325 -21.89 15.94 -5.75
C ARG A 325 -20.39 15.82 -5.46
N LYS A 326 -19.57 16.74 -5.95
CA LYS A 326 -18.11 16.70 -5.75
C LYS A 326 -17.75 17.01 -4.30
N ASN A 327 -18.43 17.98 -3.70
CA ASN A 327 -18.25 18.37 -2.30
C ASN A 327 -19.06 17.52 -1.32
N THR A 328 -20.08 16.80 -1.79
CA THR A 328 -20.84 15.81 -1.00
C THR A 328 -19.92 14.80 -0.29
N TRP A 329 -18.91 14.31 -1.00
CA TRP A 329 -17.97 13.29 -0.52
C TRP A 329 -16.67 13.86 0.06
N TRP A 330 -16.61 15.18 0.32
CA TRP A 330 -15.39 15.84 0.75
C TRP A 330 -14.79 15.26 2.03
N TRP A 331 -15.64 14.86 2.99
CA TRP A 331 -15.21 14.27 4.25
C TRP A 331 -14.50 12.91 4.07
N LEU A 332 -14.93 12.10 3.08
CA LEU A 332 -14.22 10.89 2.67
C LEU A 332 -12.88 11.22 2.00
N LYS A 333 -12.84 12.25 1.14
CA LYS A 333 -11.61 12.65 0.43
C LYS A 333 -10.54 13.22 1.36
N LYS A 334 -10.95 14.05 2.30
CA LYS A 334 -10.04 14.77 3.20
C LYS A 334 -9.29 13.81 4.13
N GLY A 335 -10.00 12.82 4.68
CA GLY A 335 -9.40 11.78 5.52
C GLY A 335 -9.11 12.23 6.95
N ASP A 336 -9.86 13.18 7.52
CA ASP A 336 -9.64 13.65 8.90
C ASP A 336 -10.28 12.75 9.96
N LEU A 337 -11.10 11.78 9.54
CA LEU A 337 -11.92 10.95 10.43
C LEU A 337 -11.24 9.64 10.80
N LYS A 338 -11.47 9.22 12.04
CA LYS A 338 -11.13 7.87 12.48
C LYS A 338 -11.90 6.84 11.63
N PRO A 339 -11.33 5.67 11.36
CA PRO A 339 -11.98 4.64 10.55
C PRO A 339 -13.32 4.19 11.10
N GLU A 340 -13.46 4.11 12.44
CA GLU A 340 -14.70 3.71 13.12
C GLU A 340 -15.81 4.75 12.90
N THR A 341 -15.43 6.03 12.97
CA THR A 341 -16.33 7.12 12.59
C THR A 341 -16.70 7.00 11.11
N GLU A 342 -15.74 6.89 10.18
CA GLU A 342 -16.04 6.72 8.75
C GLU A 342 -16.93 5.49 8.47
N ALA A 343 -16.75 4.38 9.21
CA ALA A 343 -17.61 3.20 9.17
C ALA A 343 -19.05 3.50 9.56
N LEU A 344 -19.25 4.12 10.73
CA LEU A 344 -20.56 4.47 11.26
C LEU A 344 -21.31 5.45 10.35
N LEU A 345 -20.62 6.49 9.86
CA LEU A 345 -21.24 7.51 9.02
C LEU A 345 -21.71 6.94 7.68
N CYS A 346 -20.94 6.04 7.07
CA CYS A 346 -21.36 5.34 5.86
C CYS A 346 -22.64 4.51 6.12
N ALA A 347 -22.68 3.76 7.22
CA ALA A 347 -23.87 2.98 7.59
C ALA A 347 -25.10 3.87 7.87
N ALA A 348 -24.89 5.03 8.51
CA ALA A 348 -25.95 6.01 8.75
C ALA A 348 -26.52 6.58 7.44
N GLN A 349 -25.66 6.96 6.49
CA GLN A 349 -26.09 7.43 5.16
C GLN A 349 -26.93 6.38 4.43
N GLU A 350 -26.59 5.11 4.59
CA GLU A 350 -27.25 3.97 3.96
C GLU A 350 -28.56 3.56 4.63
N GLN A 351 -29.03 4.26 5.67
CA GLN A 351 -30.15 3.83 6.52
C GLN A 351 -29.94 2.45 7.16
N ALA A 352 -28.69 1.97 7.24
CA ALA A 352 -28.34 0.61 7.64
C ALA A 352 -28.16 0.44 9.16
N LEU A 353 -28.45 1.49 9.94
CA LEU A 353 -28.42 1.46 11.39
C LEU A 353 -29.72 0.86 11.95
N ARG A 354 -29.63 0.27 13.15
CA ARG A 354 -30.71 -0.49 13.78
C ARG A 354 -31.78 0.37 14.43
N THR A 355 -32.45 1.18 13.63
CA THR A 355 -33.60 1.96 14.09
C THR A 355 -34.84 1.08 14.27
N ASN A 356 -35.87 1.57 14.98
CA ASN A 356 -37.15 0.86 15.14
C ASN A 356 -37.80 0.55 13.78
N TYR A 357 -37.62 1.42 12.78
CA TYR A 357 -38.09 1.15 11.43
C TYR A 357 -37.46 -0.12 10.83
N VAL A 358 -36.13 -0.26 10.94
CA VAL A 358 -35.41 -1.46 10.50
C VAL A 358 -35.80 -2.67 11.36
N LYS A 359 -35.86 -2.51 12.68
CA LYS A 359 -36.21 -3.58 13.60
C LYS A 359 -37.63 -4.13 13.36
N PHE A 360 -38.57 -3.27 12.95
CA PHE A 360 -39.95 -3.65 12.66
C PHE A 360 -40.06 -4.34 11.31
N HIS A 361 -39.61 -3.69 10.23
CA HIS A 361 -39.84 -4.19 8.86
C HIS A 361 -38.88 -5.31 8.43
N ILE A 362 -37.67 -5.36 9.00
CA ILE A 362 -36.63 -6.32 8.59
C ILE A 362 -36.40 -7.37 9.67
N ASP A 363 -36.03 -6.94 10.88
CA ASP A 363 -35.67 -7.90 11.93
C ASP A 363 -36.89 -8.55 12.59
N ARG A 364 -38.08 -7.94 12.48
CA ARG A 364 -39.34 -8.30 13.18
C ARG A 364 -39.16 -8.47 14.69
N THR A 365 -38.34 -7.61 15.30
CA THR A 365 -37.98 -7.67 16.74
C THR A 365 -38.67 -6.64 17.62
N VAL A 366 -39.44 -5.73 17.01
CA VAL A 366 -40.23 -4.73 17.73
C VAL A 366 -41.63 -4.70 17.14
N GLU A 367 -42.60 -4.26 17.94
CA GLU A 367 -44.02 -4.24 17.58
C GLU A 367 -44.44 -2.99 16.79
N SER A 368 -43.61 -1.95 16.77
CA SER A 368 -43.93 -0.69 16.07
C SER A 368 -42.72 -0.08 15.37
N PRO A 369 -42.87 0.44 14.14
CA PRO A 369 -41.80 1.14 13.42
C PRO A 369 -41.61 2.58 13.91
N LEU A 370 -42.45 3.06 14.84
CA LEU A 370 -42.48 4.46 15.28
C LEU A 370 -41.22 4.85 16.05
N CYS A 371 -40.86 6.13 15.94
CA CYS A 371 -39.75 6.77 16.62
C CYS A 371 -39.87 6.62 18.13
N ARG A 372 -38.86 6.06 18.77
CA ARG A 372 -38.82 5.84 20.22
C ARG A 372 -38.86 7.14 21.04
N LEU A 373 -38.59 8.29 20.42
CA LEU A 373 -38.57 9.59 21.09
C LEU A 373 -39.87 10.38 20.93
N CYS A 374 -40.41 10.45 19.71
CA CYS A 374 -41.58 11.27 19.42
C CYS A 374 -42.87 10.46 19.25
N GLY A 375 -42.79 9.17 18.92
CA GLY A 375 -43.96 8.32 18.67
C GLY A 375 -44.77 8.67 17.41
N GLU A 376 -44.46 9.74 16.68
CA GLU A 376 -45.34 10.26 15.60
C GLU A 376 -45.02 9.70 14.21
N LYS A 377 -43.75 9.46 13.90
CA LYS A 377 -43.28 9.03 12.57
C LYS A 377 -42.38 7.80 12.68
N GLY A 378 -42.24 7.05 11.58
CA GLY A 378 -41.31 5.94 11.49
C GLY A 378 -39.87 6.36 11.84
N GLU A 379 -39.17 5.54 12.62
CA GLU A 379 -37.81 5.84 13.07
C GLU A 379 -36.78 5.60 11.95
N HIS A 380 -36.72 6.49 10.97
CA HIS A 380 -35.64 6.48 9.98
C HIS A 380 -34.44 7.28 10.47
N ILE A 381 -33.26 7.07 9.88
CA ILE A 381 -32.10 7.93 10.18
C ILE A 381 -32.35 9.36 9.71
N THR A 382 -33.06 9.55 8.60
CA THR A 382 -33.54 10.87 8.17
C THR A 382 -34.40 11.54 9.24
N HIS A 383 -35.35 10.80 9.82
CA HIS A 383 -36.22 11.29 10.87
C HIS A 383 -35.42 11.71 12.12
N LEU A 384 -34.53 10.85 12.60
CA LEU A 384 -33.70 11.12 13.79
C LEU A 384 -32.76 12.30 13.60
N ILE A 385 -32.19 12.46 12.40
CA ILE A 385 -31.20 13.51 12.15
C ILE A 385 -31.87 14.87 11.95
N SER A 386 -33.05 14.90 11.32
CA SER A 386 -33.61 16.14 10.74
C SER A 386 -35.09 16.43 10.97
N GLU A 387 -35.92 15.46 11.34
CA GLU A 387 -37.38 15.66 11.45
C GLU A 387 -37.93 15.53 12.86
N CYS A 388 -37.22 14.85 13.75
CA CYS A 388 -37.73 14.52 15.08
C CYS A 388 -37.90 15.79 15.91
N LYS A 389 -39.16 16.19 16.17
CA LYS A 389 -39.50 17.41 16.93
C LYS A 389 -38.84 17.48 18.31
N LYS A 390 -38.70 16.32 19.00
CA LYS A 390 -38.03 16.22 20.31
C LYS A 390 -36.53 16.51 20.22
N LEU A 391 -35.88 16.18 19.10
CA LEU A 391 -34.47 16.47 18.85
C LEU A 391 -34.26 17.86 18.22
N ALA A 392 -35.26 18.36 17.47
CA ALA A 392 -35.22 19.64 16.79
C ALA A 392 -35.01 20.80 17.77
N GLN A 393 -35.73 20.81 18.88
CA GLN A 393 -35.71 21.90 19.87
C GLN A 393 -34.47 21.93 20.76
N LYS A 394 -33.65 20.87 20.77
CA LYS A 394 -32.45 20.76 21.61
C LYS A 394 -31.20 20.59 20.74
N GLU A 395 -30.96 19.37 20.28
CA GLU A 395 -29.72 18.99 19.60
C GLU A 395 -29.59 19.58 18.19
N TYR A 396 -30.70 19.78 17.47
CA TYR A 396 -30.63 20.43 16.16
C TYR A 396 -30.31 21.92 16.28
N LYS A 397 -31.06 22.64 17.13
CA LYS A 397 -30.79 24.07 17.43
C LYS A 397 -29.35 24.27 17.91
N ARG A 398 -28.87 23.46 18.86
CA ARG A 398 -27.48 23.53 19.34
C ARG A 398 -26.44 23.34 18.23
N ARG A 399 -26.64 22.37 17.33
CA ARG A 399 -25.75 22.15 16.17
C ARG A 399 -25.77 23.34 15.22
N HIS A 400 -26.96 23.87 14.95
CA HIS A 400 -27.14 25.04 14.09
C HIS A 400 -26.45 26.28 14.68
N ASP A 401 -26.68 26.58 15.96
CA ASP A 401 -26.09 27.72 16.67
C ASP A 401 -24.57 27.61 16.74
N ASN A 402 -24.01 26.40 16.90
CA ASN A 402 -22.57 26.17 16.83
C ASN A 402 -21.98 26.52 15.47
N VAL A 403 -22.64 26.15 14.37
CA VAL A 403 -22.21 26.49 13.01
C VAL A 403 -22.35 27.99 12.76
N ALA A 404 -23.51 28.56 13.10
CA ALA A 404 -23.77 30.00 12.98
C ALA A 404 -22.72 30.81 13.75
N ARG A 405 -22.33 30.36 14.95
CA ARG A 405 -21.26 30.96 15.76
C ARG A 405 -19.91 30.91 15.06
N ILE A 406 -19.52 29.77 14.47
CA ILE A 406 -18.24 29.67 13.73
C ILE A 406 -18.24 30.59 12.50
N VAL A 407 -19.37 30.67 11.79
CA VAL A 407 -19.54 31.55 10.62
C VAL A 407 -19.48 33.02 11.06
N HIS A 408 -20.22 33.38 12.10
CA HIS A 408 -20.24 34.72 12.69
C HIS A 408 -18.83 35.20 13.04
N TRP A 409 -18.05 34.42 13.80
CA TRP A 409 -16.70 34.83 14.19
C TRP A 409 -15.71 34.94 13.01
N LYS A 410 -15.91 34.14 11.97
CA LYS A 410 -15.14 34.28 10.73
C LYS A 410 -15.51 35.55 9.97
N LEU A 411 -16.80 35.91 9.92
CA LEU A 411 -17.26 37.16 9.32
C LEU A 411 -16.74 38.37 10.10
N CYS A 412 -16.81 38.36 11.44
CA CYS A 412 -16.21 39.41 12.26
C CYS A 412 -14.70 39.56 11.96
N GLY A 413 -14.00 38.45 11.70
CA GLY A 413 -12.60 38.50 11.26
C GLY A 413 -12.34 39.08 9.89
N LEU A 414 -13.22 38.82 8.92
CA LEU A 414 -13.10 39.34 7.56
C LEU A 414 -13.43 40.84 7.49
N TYR A 415 -14.39 41.30 8.29
CA TYR A 415 -14.86 42.69 8.33
C TYR A 415 -14.26 43.50 9.49
N GLN A 416 -13.22 42.98 10.16
CA GLN A 416 -12.50 43.64 11.25
C GLN A 416 -13.39 44.13 12.41
N LEU A 417 -14.45 43.38 12.70
CA LEU A 417 -15.34 43.62 13.84
C LEU A 417 -14.76 42.96 15.12
N GLU A 418 -15.11 43.50 16.29
CA GLU A 418 -14.65 42.97 17.58
C GLU A 418 -14.93 41.46 17.73
N LYS A 419 -13.91 40.73 18.22
CA LYS A 419 -13.98 39.29 18.49
C LYS A 419 -13.89 39.03 19.99
N ALA A 420 -14.72 38.12 20.50
CA ALA A 420 -14.52 37.59 21.85
C ALA A 420 -13.28 36.68 21.90
N GLU A 421 -12.41 36.86 22.90
CA GLU A 421 -11.12 36.14 23.06
C GLU A 421 -11.26 34.61 23.19
N ASN A 422 -12.47 34.10 23.49
CA ASN A 422 -12.68 32.69 23.86
C ASN A 422 -13.18 31.77 22.74
N VAL A 423 -12.91 32.08 21.47
CA VAL A 423 -13.19 31.13 20.37
C VAL A 423 -11.98 30.22 20.16
N VAL A 424 -11.79 29.25 21.06
CA VAL A 424 -10.76 28.22 20.91
C VAL A 424 -11.10 27.35 19.69
N LEU A 425 -10.59 27.73 18.52
CA LEU A 425 -10.59 26.88 17.32
C LEU A 425 -9.46 25.86 17.46
N LYS A 426 -9.80 24.72 18.06
CA LYS A 426 -8.97 23.49 18.21
C LYS A 426 -7.74 23.61 19.10
N LYS A 427 -7.64 22.67 20.06
CA LYS A 427 -6.37 22.13 20.57
C LYS A 427 -5.45 21.84 19.37
N GLU A 428 -4.23 22.37 19.41
CA GLU A 428 -3.14 21.94 18.54
C GLU A 428 -3.10 20.41 18.52
N LYS A 429 -3.27 19.83 17.33
CA LYS A 429 -3.09 18.39 17.16
C LYS A 429 -1.63 18.18 16.82
N GLU A 430 -0.87 17.66 17.77
CA GLU A 430 0.42 17.05 17.46
C GLU A 430 0.25 16.00 16.36
N CYS A 431 0.92 16.22 15.23
CA CYS A 431 1.06 15.22 14.19
C CYS A 431 2.38 14.50 14.42
N LYS A 432 2.34 13.26 14.92
CA LYS A 432 3.51 12.39 14.93
C LYS A 432 3.67 11.78 13.54
N ILE A 433 4.62 12.29 12.79
CA ILE A 433 5.07 11.68 11.53
C ILE A 433 5.88 10.46 11.94
N ILE A 434 5.42 9.26 11.56
CA ILE A 434 6.19 8.04 11.71
C ILE A 434 6.87 7.83 10.37
N ASP A 435 8.14 8.22 10.29
CA ASP A 435 9.01 7.80 9.19
C ASP A 435 9.55 6.40 9.51
N ILE A 436 9.57 5.51 8.53
CA ILE A 436 10.13 4.16 8.69
C ILE A 436 11.52 4.22 8.09
N ALA A 437 12.51 4.47 8.94
CA ALA A 437 13.92 4.40 8.56
C ALA A 437 14.37 2.93 8.49
N VAL A 438 15.14 2.60 7.46
CA VAL A 438 15.79 1.30 7.32
C VAL A 438 17.00 1.29 8.27
N PRO A 439 17.22 0.26 9.12
CA PRO A 439 18.18 0.31 10.24
C PRO A 439 19.67 0.56 9.92
N TRP A 440 20.05 0.69 8.64
CA TRP A 440 21.43 0.76 8.17
C TRP A 440 21.81 2.12 7.54
N ASP A 441 20.93 3.13 7.57
CA ASP A 441 21.22 4.45 7.00
C ASP A 441 21.87 5.38 8.04
N CYS A 442 23.18 5.55 7.97
CA CYS A 442 23.96 6.40 8.88
C CYS A 442 23.71 7.92 8.70
N ARG A 443 22.86 8.33 7.75
CA ARG A 443 22.43 9.73 7.56
C ARG A 443 21.02 10.00 8.05
N ILE A 444 20.43 9.13 8.87
CA ILE A 444 19.06 9.29 9.39
C ILE A 444 18.91 10.66 10.08
N ASP A 445 19.81 11.03 10.98
CA ASP A 445 19.68 12.28 11.75
C ASP A 445 19.79 13.53 10.87
N ILE A 446 20.71 13.53 9.91
CA ILE A 446 20.89 14.64 8.96
C ILE A 446 19.67 14.74 8.03
N LYS A 447 19.18 13.62 7.52
CA LYS A 447 17.97 13.57 6.67
C LYS A 447 16.71 13.93 7.44
N GLU A 448 16.60 13.56 8.71
CA GLU A 448 15.50 13.97 9.59
C GLU A 448 15.53 15.48 9.78
N THR A 449 16.69 16.07 10.04
CA THR A 449 16.86 17.51 10.21
C THR A 449 16.52 18.27 8.92
N GLU A 450 17.08 17.85 7.78
CA GLU A 450 16.76 18.44 6.46
C GLU A 450 15.28 18.30 6.10
N LYS A 451 14.64 17.16 6.43
CA LYS A 451 13.20 16.95 6.19
C LYS A 451 12.35 17.81 7.12
N VAL A 452 12.72 17.93 8.39
CA VAL A 452 12.03 18.79 9.35
C VAL A 452 12.13 20.24 8.91
N GLU A 453 13.29 20.71 8.44
CA GLU A 453 13.45 22.04 7.85
C GLU A 453 12.67 22.21 6.54
N LYS A 454 12.69 21.22 5.63
CA LYS A 454 11.87 21.25 4.41
C LYS A 454 10.38 21.29 4.71
N ILE A 455 9.93 20.57 5.74
CA ILE A 455 8.54 20.53 6.18
C ILE A 455 8.18 21.84 6.88
N HIS A 456 9.05 22.39 7.73
CA HIS A 456 8.87 23.72 8.32
C HIS A 456 8.79 24.80 7.24
N ASN A 457 9.66 24.75 6.24
CA ASN A 457 9.63 25.65 5.08
C ASN A 457 8.40 25.43 4.20
N MET A 458 7.96 24.18 3.97
CA MET A 458 6.71 23.90 3.25
C MET A 458 5.47 24.34 4.04
N ILE A 459 5.50 24.26 5.37
CA ILE A 459 4.44 24.71 6.27
C ILE A 459 4.42 26.24 6.28
N SER A 460 5.56 26.93 6.40
CA SER A 460 5.64 28.39 6.36
C SER A 460 5.24 28.95 4.98
N LEU A 461 5.70 28.36 3.88
CA LEU A 461 5.25 28.70 2.50
C LEU A 461 3.78 28.35 2.24
N SER A 462 3.27 27.26 2.81
CA SER A 462 1.84 26.88 2.67
C SER A 462 0.92 27.75 3.52
N ILE A 463 1.39 28.25 4.66
CA ILE A 463 0.60 29.15 5.53
C ILE A 463 0.56 30.56 4.93
N SER A 464 1.65 31.08 4.34
CA SER A 464 1.63 32.42 3.74
C SER A 464 0.96 32.50 2.35
N VAL A 465 1.09 31.48 1.49
CA VAL A 465 0.55 31.56 0.11
C VAL A 465 -0.85 30.93 -0.03
N LYS A 466 -1.22 29.90 0.75
CA LYS A 466 -2.55 29.24 0.64
C LYS A 466 -3.60 29.75 1.62
N VAL A 467 -3.27 30.65 2.55
CA VAL A 467 -4.29 31.27 3.39
C VAL A 467 -4.92 32.46 2.65
N GLN A 468 -4.15 33.29 1.94
CA GLN A 468 -4.70 34.45 1.24
C GLN A 468 -5.45 34.07 -0.06
N GLN A 469 -4.83 33.34 -0.99
CA GLN A 469 -5.44 33.01 -2.30
C GLN A 469 -6.66 32.07 -2.22
N LYS A 470 -6.75 31.23 -1.19
CA LYS A 470 -7.83 30.23 -1.03
C LYS A 470 -9.03 30.76 -0.24
N ILE A 471 -8.90 31.93 0.38
CA ILE A 471 -9.98 32.62 1.07
C ILE A 471 -10.79 33.45 0.04
N ASP A 472 -10.13 34.10 -0.92
CA ASP A 472 -10.83 34.91 -1.94
C ASP A 472 -11.63 34.05 -2.94
N GLU A 473 -11.11 32.91 -3.40
CA GLU A 473 -11.85 32.00 -4.29
C GLU A 473 -13.00 31.25 -3.58
N LYS A 474 -12.89 31.00 -2.27
CA LYS A 474 -13.92 30.25 -1.52
C LYS A 474 -15.05 31.12 -1.01
N ILE A 475 -14.83 32.41 -0.79
CA ILE A 475 -15.90 33.32 -0.39
C ILE A 475 -16.86 33.53 -1.58
N GLY A 476 -16.38 33.65 -2.82
CA GLY A 476 -17.24 33.79 -4.01
C GLY A 476 -18.18 32.60 -4.29
N VAL A 477 -17.71 31.37 -4.07
CA VAL A 477 -18.51 30.13 -4.33
C VAL A 477 -19.46 29.79 -3.17
N VAL A 478 -19.10 30.15 -1.94
CA VAL A 478 -20.03 30.06 -0.81
C VAL A 478 -21.11 31.14 -0.91
N TYR A 479 -20.77 32.37 -1.35
CA TYR A 479 -21.73 33.47 -1.48
C TYR A 479 -22.76 33.28 -2.60
N SER A 480 -22.36 32.86 -3.81
CA SER A 480 -23.31 32.72 -4.93
C SER A 480 -24.32 31.59 -4.71
N ASN A 481 -23.93 30.57 -3.95
CA ASN A 481 -24.80 29.48 -3.53
C ASN A 481 -25.62 29.81 -2.28
N TYR A 482 -25.10 30.56 -1.30
CA TYR A 482 -25.87 30.90 -0.08
C TYR A 482 -27.08 31.81 -0.37
N VAL A 483 -26.97 32.75 -1.32
CA VAL A 483 -28.06 33.70 -1.63
C VAL A 483 -29.14 33.08 -2.53
N LYS A 484 -28.81 32.13 -3.42
CA LYS A 484 -29.79 31.44 -4.27
C LYS A 484 -30.50 30.26 -3.61
N VAL A 485 -29.90 29.67 -2.57
CA VAL A 485 -30.40 28.43 -1.96
C VAL A 485 -31.60 28.66 -1.04
N PHE A 486 -31.86 29.87 -0.52
CA PHE A 486 -32.95 30.11 0.46
C PHE A 486 -34.39 29.86 -0.04
N THR A 487 -34.62 29.57 -1.32
CA THR A 487 -35.97 29.46 -1.91
C THR A 487 -36.44 28.03 -2.21
N SER A 488 -35.64 26.96 -2.01
CA SER A 488 -36.01 25.59 -2.45
C SER A 488 -35.62 24.41 -1.51
N TRP A 489 -35.61 24.56 -0.19
CA TRP A 489 -34.94 23.60 0.73
C TRP A 489 -35.61 22.24 0.96
N LYS A 490 -34.82 21.15 0.87
CA LYS A 490 -35.05 19.87 1.57
C LYS A 490 -34.04 19.71 2.74
N PRO A 491 -34.49 19.56 4.01
CA PRO A 491 -33.63 19.61 5.21
C PRO A 491 -32.63 18.44 5.41
N TYR A 492 -32.81 17.32 4.70
CA TYR A 492 -32.10 16.06 4.97
C TYR A 492 -30.61 16.02 4.57
N THR A 493 -30.25 16.66 3.48
CA THR A 493 -28.92 16.52 2.83
C THR A 493 -27.83 17.31 3.56
N MET A 494 -28.17 18.51 4.04
CA MET A 494 -27.24 19.34 4.81
C MET A 494 -26.96 18.76 6.20
N ILE A 495 -27.97 18.31 6.95
CA ILE A 495 -27.78 17.98 8.37
C ILE A 495 -26.83 16.79 8.57
N LEU A 496 -26.81 15.81 7.65
CA LEU A 496 -25.80 14.76 7.63
C LEU A 496 -24.38 15.32 7.40
N GLN A 497 -24.18 16.19 6.40
CA GLN A 497 -22.89 16.87 6.17
C GLN A 497 -22.42 17.72 7.37
N PHE A 498 -23.34 18.36 8.09
CA PHE A 498 -23.02 19.22 9.23
C PHE A 498 -22.70 18.43 10.51
N VAL A 499 -23.37 17.30 10.75
CA VAL A 499 -22.94 16.32 11.79
C VAL A 499 -21.52 15.82 11.52
N PHE A 500 -21.12 15.70 10.25
CA PHE A 500 -19.79 15.24 9.86
C PHE A 500 -18.69 16.31 10.01
N LEU A 501 -19.05 17.60 10.02
CA LEU A 501 -18.11 18.71 10.17
C LEU A 501 -17.88 19.13 11.63
N SER A 502 -18.86 18.95 12.52
CA SER A 502 -18.76 19.35 13.93
C SER A 502 -17.97 18.37 14.81
N GLY A 503 -17.74 17.13 14.36
CA GLY A 503 -17.05 16.12 15.16
C GLY A 503 -17.77 15.83 16.48
N ASP A 504 -19.10 15.86 16.47
CA ASP A 504 -19.92 15.72 17.68
C ASP A 504 -19.79 14.32 18.30
N VAL A 505 -18.95 14.24 19.33
CA VAL A 505 -18.78 13.07 20.21
C VAL A 505 -20.12 12.65 20.85
N ILE A 506 -21.08 13.58 20.98
CA ILE A 506 -22.40 13.35 21.59
C ILE A 506 -23.33 12.56 20.65
N PHE A 507 -23.37 12.89 19.36
CA PHE A 507 -24.16 12.13 18.38
C PHE A 507 -23.55 10.75 18.14
N GLN A 508 -22.21 10.66 18.15
CA GLN A 508 -21.51 9.40 18.10
C GLN A 508 -21.80 8.53 19.34
N ARG A 509 -21.78 9.08 20.56
CA ARG A 509 -22.22 8.39 21.78
C ARG A 509 -23.69 7.97 21.73
N TYR A 510 -24.58 8.81 21.20
CA TYR A 510 -25.99 8.47 21.07
C TYR A 510 -26.20 7.30 20.11
N LEU A 511 -25.53 7.28 18.96
CA LEU A 511 -25.56 6.15 18.03
C LEU A 511 -24.90 4.90 18.63
N ASP A 512 -23.75 5.03 19.29
CA ASP A 512 -23.04 3.91 19.90
C ASP A 512 -23.84 3.28 21.06
N GLN A 513 -24.56 4.08 21.87
CA GLN A 513 -25.39 3.57 22.97
C GLN A 513 -26.73 2.97 22.51
N THR A 514 -27.19 3.26 21.28
CA THR A 514 -28.52 2.84 20.80
C THR A 514 -28.50 1.83 19.66
N CYS A 515 -27.35 1.62 19.01
CA CYS A 515 -27.21 0.78 17.81
C CYS A 515 -26.47 -0.56 18.04
N TYR A 516 -25.90 -0.80 19.22
CA TYR A 516 -25.37 -2.10 19.62
C TYR A 516 -26.45 -2.99 20.26
#